data_AF-A0A8S0U1L4-F1
#
_entry.id   AF-A0A8S0U1L4-F1
#
_cell.length_a   1.000
_cell.length_b   1.000
_cell.length_c   1.000
_cell.angle_alpha   90.00
_cell.angle_beta   90.00
_cell.angle_gamma   90.00
#
_symmetry.space_group_name_H-M   'P 1'
#
loop_
_entity.id
_entity.type
_entity.pdbx_description
1 polymer ?
#
loop_
_entity_poly.entity_id
_entity_poly.type
_entity_poly.pdbx_seq_one_letter_code
_entity_poly.pdbx_strand_id
1 'polypeptide(L)'
;MAKICLLSLSLVLLFSLSFAQQQLKGQCQIQKINALQPQYKIQSEGGVTESYDYNDDQFQCAGAAFLRHTIYRRSLLLPSYTSSPLLAYAVKGSGILGIMISGCPETFESSQESQQESHGQGQRFRDRHQKIGNFRQGDIIAVPAGAAHWIYNSGNEELVLVVLQDTSNNVNQLDDIPRRFFLAGNPRSGQEQEQQQPWQPEKQYSRFDNVFKGFAVQVLAEAFNVDLETAKKLQGENDQRGHMVNIEQGLQVISPPFTGEEQQYGEQNRRANGLEETICTARVRQNIDNPSRADIYNPRAGRFTTANSLTLPILSFLQLSAARGVLHRKAIMSPHWYMNCHTIVYATKGNARMQIVDNRGQAVFDDTIQEGQVVVVPHNFAVVKQAGDQGFEWVEFNTNENAMINTISGRTSSFRGLPVDVIVNAYQVSRKVAEQLKFNRQETLIFSGGESSGQPRVSSV
;
A
#
# COMPACT_ATOMS: atom_id res chain seq x y z
N MET A 1 -3.96 46.16 31.24
CA MET A 1 -3.74 45.36 30.02
C MET A 1 -2.93 44.08 30.24
N ALA A 2 -1.93 44.03 31.13
CA ALA A 2 -1.15 42.82 31.40
C ALA A 2 -1.94 41.61 31.96
N LYS A 3 -3.02 41.84 32.74
CA LYS A 3 -3.85 40.76 33.31
C LYS A 3 -4.75 40.04 32.29
N ILE A 4 -5.07 40.67 31.16
CA ILE A 4 -5.93 40.08 30.13
C ILE A 4 -5.11 39.17 29.19
N CYS A 5 -3.84 39.52 28.93
CA CYS A 5 -2.92 38.67 28.15
C CYS A 5 -2.53 37.37 28.86
N LEU A 6 -2.48 37.34 30.20
CA LEU A 6 -2.18 36.11 30.94
C LEU A 6 -3.35 35.11 30.90
N LEU A 7 -4.58 35.60 30.92
CA LEU A 7 -5.79 34.77 30.81
C LEU A 7 -5.96 34.18 29.40
N SER A 8 -5.61 34.91 28.34
CA SER A 8 -5.64 34.40 26.98
C SER A 8 -4.53 33.39 26.70
N LEU A 9 -3.32 33.57 27.26
CA LEU A 9 -2.24 32.57 27.14
C LEU A 9 -2.58 31.26 27.86
N SER A 10 -3.22 31.33 29.04
CA SER A 10 -3.67 30.14 29.76
C SER A 10 -4.83 29.43 29.07
N LEU A 11 -5.73 30.16 28.39
CA LEU A 11 -6.81 29.53 27.61
C LEU A 11 -6.26 28.83 26.37
N VAL A 12 -5.27 29.41 25.67
CA VAL A 12 -4.62 28.76 24.52
C VAL A 12 -3.80 27.54 24.94
N LEU A 13 -3.15 27.56 26.10
CA LEU A 13 -2.47 26.39 26.68
C LEU A 13 -3.46 25.30 27.12
N LEU A 14 -4.62 25.67 27.67
CA LEU A 14 -5.66 24.71 28.03
C LEU A 14 -6.37 24.13 26.79
N PHE A 15 -6.57 24.91 25.73
CA PHE A 15 -7.09 24.41 24.46
C PHE A 15 -6.07 23.53 23.73
N SER A 16 -4.77 23.85 23.75
CA SER A 16 -3.75 22.97 23.16
C SER A 16 -3.50 21.69 23.97
N LEU A 17 -3.73 21.71 25.29
CA LEU A 17 -3.74 20.49 26.12
C LEU A 17 -5.02 19.67 25.96
N SER A 18 -6.16 20.29 25.65
CA SER A 18 -7.44 19.59 25.42
C SER A 18 -7.53 18.95 24.03
N PHE A 19 -6.86 19.50 23.02
CA PHE A 19 -6.72 18.87 21.71
C PHE A 19 -5.65 17.75 21.68
N ALA A 20 -4.88 17.56 22.75
CA ALA A 20 -3.89 16.49 22.89
C ALA A 20 -4.38 15.30 23.75
N GLN A 21 -5.66 15.26 24.14
CA GLN A 21 -6.14 14.30 25.15
C GLN A 21 -6.98 13.13 24.65
N GLN A 22 -7.00 12.83 23.35
CA GLN A 22 -7.66 11.61 22.85
C GLN A 22 -7.02 11.02 21.59
N GLN A 23 -5.75 10.62 21.66
CA GLN A 23 -5.20 9.59 20.77
C GLN A 23 -4.32 8.62 21.59
N LEU A 24 -5.04 7.67 22.22
CA LEU A 24 -4.68 6.26 22.44
C LEU A 24 -3.45 5.93 23.32
N LYS A 25 -3.64 6.04 24.65
CA LYS A 25 -2.84 5.28 25.63
C LYS A 25 -3.02 3.77 25.40
N GLY A 26 -2.04 3.10 24.77
CA GLY A 26 -1.80 1.66 24.94
C GLY A 26 -1.81 0.75 23.70
N GLN A 27 -2.16 1.21 22.50
CA GLN A 27 -2.35 0.32 21.34
C GLN A 27 -1.09 -0.40 20.84
N CYS A 28 0.11 0.12 21.11
CA CYS A 28 1.37 -0.47 20.63
C CYS A 28 2.17 -1.23 21.69
N GLN A 29 1.56 -1.60 22.83
CA GLN A 29 2.21 -2.48 23.83
C GLN A 29 2.08 -3.96 23.43
N ILE A 30 2.63 -4.31 22.27
CA ILE A 30 2.50 -5.64 21.68
C ILE A 30 3.51 -6.58 22.34
N GLN A 31 3.02 -7.62 23.01
CA GLN A 31 3.88 -8.64 23.64
C GLN A 31 4.37 -9.68 22.64
N LYS A 32 3.58 -9.95 21.60
CA LYS A 32 3.89 -10.91 20.55
C LYS A 32 3.31 -10.44 19.22
N ILE A 33 4.16 -10.37 18.21
CA ILE A 33 3.81 -10.14 16.81
C ILE A 33 3.72 -11.51 16.13
N ASN A 34 2.86 -11.68 15.13
CA ASN A 34 2.72 -12.93 14.38
C ASN A 34 2.70 -12.68 12.87
N ALA A 35 3.14 -13.66 12.08
CA ALA A 35 2.96 -13.63 10.63
C ALA A 35 1.51 -13.98 10.29
N LEU A 36 0.75 -12.97 9.88
CA LEU A 36 -0.69 -13.05 9.64
C LEU A 36 -1.00 -13.60 8.25
N GLN A 37 -2.12 -14.31 8.17
CA GLN A 37 -2.78 -14.74 6.95
C GLN A 37 -4.17 -14.06 6.89
N PRO A 38 -4.77 -13.93 5.70
CA PRO A 38 -6.14 -13.42 5.63
C PRO A 38 -7.10 -14.35 6.38
N GLN A 39 -8.09 -13.77 7.04
CA GLN A 39 -9.04 -14.50 7.89
C GLN A 39 -10.44 -14.56 7.30
N TYR A 40 -10.79 -13.60 6.44
CA TYR A 40 -12.13 -13.48 5.85
C TYR A 40 -12.04 -13.44 4.34
N LYS A 41 -13.01 -14.04 3.66
CA LYS A 41 -13.02 -14.16 2.20
C LYS A 41 -14.40 -13.82 1.64
N ILE A 42 -14.45 -12.79 0.81
CA ILE A 42 -15.67 -12.37 0.11
C ILE A 42 -15.55 -12.80 -1.35
N GLN A 43 -16.38 -13.76 -1.74
CA GLN A 43 -16.47 -14.25 -3.12
C GLN A 43 -17.35 -13.32 -3.97
N SER A 44 -17.00 -13.15 -5.23
CA SER A 44 -17.82 -12.48 -6.25
C SER A 44 -17.71 -13.22 -7.58
N GLU A 45 -18.55 -12.86 -8.55
CA GLU A 45 -18.54 -13.43 -9.90
C GLU A 45 -17.16 -13.29 -10.56
N GLY A 46 -16.57 -12.10 -10.46
CA GLY A 46 -15.33 -11.73 -11.12
C GLY A 46 -14.06 -11.86 -10.27
N GLY A 47 -14.13 -12.48 -9.09
CA GLY A 47 -12.95 -12.63 -8.24
C GLY A 47 -13.23 -12.79 -6.74
N VAL A 48 -12.19 -12.54 -5.95
CA VAL A 48 -12.17 -12.72 -4.50
C VAL A 48 -11.52 -11.53 -3.82
N THR A 49 -12.10 -11.08 -2.70
CA THR A 49 -11.42 -10.22 -1.73
C THR A 49 -11.15 -10.99 -0.46
N GLU A 50 -9.90 -11.01 -0.02
CA GLU A 50 -9.48 -11.57 1.26
C GLU A 50 -9.06 -10.43 2.18
N SER A 51 -9.54 -10.41 3.43
CA SER A 51 -9.17 -9.37 4.39
C SER A 51 -8.50 -9.96 5.63
N TYR A 52 -7.64 -9.14 6.20
CA TYR A 52 -6.99 -9.39 7.48
C TYR A 52 -7.82 -8.73 8.58
N ASP A 53 -7.77 -9.27 9.79
CA ASP A 53 -8.52 -8.70 10.90
C ASP A 53 -7.89 -7.38 11.37
N TYR A 54 -8.53 -6.23 11.10
CA TYR A 54 -8.06 -4.96 11.67
C TYR A 54 -8.00 -4.95 13.18
N ASN A 55 -8.81 -5.76 13.88
CA ASN A 55 -8.82 -5.77 15.34
C ASN A 55 -7.59 -6.49 15.90
N ASP A 56 -6.76 -7.11 15.05
CA ASP A 56 -5.45 -7.59 15.47
C ASP A 56 -4.62 -6.41 16.01
N ASP A 57 -4.02 -6.61 17.18
CA ASP A 57 -3.24 -5.59 17.88
C ASP A 57 -2.15 -4.96 16.99
N GLN A 58 -1.61 -5.72 16.03
CA GLN A 58 -0.61 -5.23 15.08
C GLN A 58 -1.19 -4.15 14.14
N PHE A 59 -2.40 -4.38 13.62
CA PHE A 59 -3.08 -3.45 12.73
C PHE A 59 -3.67 -2.26 13.48
N GLN A 60 -4.18 -2.47 14.69
CA GLN A 60 -4.59 -1.39 15.59
C GLN A 60 -3.42 -0.47 15.95
N CYS A 61 -2.25 -1.04 16.28
CA CYS A 61 -1.04 -0.27 16.54
C CYS A 61 -0.57 0.53 15.32
N ALA A 62 -0.62 -0.07 14.12
CA ALA A 62 -0.22 0.61 12.89
C ALA A 62 -1.27 1.60 12.38
N GLY A 63 -2.50 1.59 12.91
CA GLY A 63 -3.58 2.43 12.40
C GLY A 63 -3.95 2.10 10.96
N ALA A 64 -3.97 0.82 10.60
CA ALA A 64 -4.15 0.39 9.21
C ALA A 64 -5.00 -0.87 9.05
N ALA A 65 -5.62 -1.00 7.89
CA ALA A 65 -6.28 -2.22 7.44
C ALA A 65 -5.59 -2.78 6.19
N PHE A 66 -5.61 -4.10 6.02
CA PHE A 66 -4.94 -4.77 4.91
C PHE A 66 -5.86 -5.78 4.23
N LEU A 67 -5.81 -5.83 2.91
CA LEU A 67 -6.62 -6.75 2.11
C LEU A 67 -5.88 -7.19 0.84
N ARG A 68 -6.36 -8.30 0.26
CA ARG A 68 -5.88 -8.85 -1.01
C ARG A 68 -7.07 -9.00 -1.96
N HIS A 69 -6.94 -8.49 -3.17
CA HIS A 69 -7.89 -8.73 -4.26
C HIS A 69 -7.27 -9.68 -5.28
N THR A 70 -8.02 -10.71 -5.66
CA THR A 70 -7.72 -11.58 -6.81
C THR A 70 -8.84 -11.38 -7.82
N ILE A 71 -8.54 -10.68 -8.91
CA ILE A 71 -9.51 -10.31 -9.94
C ILE A 71 -9.30 -11.22 -11.16
N TYR A 72 -10.32 -11.97 -11.53
CA TYR A 72 -10.27 -12.89 -12.67
C TYR A 72 -10.15 -12.14 -13.99
N ARG A 73 -9.77 -12.87 -15.04
CA ARG A 73 -9.66 -12.31 -16.38
C ARG A 73 -10.97 -11.66 -16.79
N ARG A 74 -10.87 -10.51 -17.49
CA ARG A 74 -12.03 -9.74 -17.97
C ARG A 74 -13.03 -9.40 -16.88
N SER A 75 -12.56 -9.22 -15.65
CA SER A 75 -13.41 -8.86 -14.52
C SER A 75 -13.10 -7.47 -14.00
N LEU A 76 -14.14 -6.80 -13.51
CA LEU A 76 -14.14 -5.43 -13.03
C LEU A 76 -14.41 -5.42 -11.53
N LEU A 77 -13.46 -4.93 -10.74
CA LEU A 77 -13.73 -4.44 -9.40
C LEU A 77 -14.57 -3.17 -9.52
N LEU A 78 -15.80 -3.25 -9.02
CA LEU A 78 -16.79 -2.19 -9.18
C LEU A 78 -16.34 -0.87 -8.54
N PRO A 79 -16.78 0.28 -9.08
CA PRO A 79 -16.44 1.58 -8.54
C PRO A 79 -16.79 1.74 -7.07
N SER A 80 -15.84 2.19 -6.27
CA SER A 80 -16.04 2.49 -4.85
C SER A 80 -15.07 3.56 -4.36
N TYR A 81 -15.38 4.19 -3.24
CA TYR A 81 -14.46 5.08 -2.53
C TYR A 81 -14.29 4.62 -1.08
N THR A 82 -13.20 5.03 -0.43
CA THR A 82 -12.89 4.69 0.96
C THR A 82 -12.81 5.93 1.83
N SER A 83 -13.07 5.78 3.14
CA SER A 83 -12.94 6.88 4.11
C SER A 83 -11.50 7.29 4.37
N SER A 84 -10.55 6.42 4.07
CA SER A 84 -9.12 6.62 4.31
C SER A 84 -8.30 6.37 3.04
N PRO A 85 -7.13 7.02 2.90
CA PRO A 85 -6.28 6.85 1.73
C PRO A 85 -5.74 5.43 1.68
N LEU A 86 -5.40 4.97 0.46
CA LEU A 86 -4.88 3.63 0.26
C LEU A 86 -3.68 3.59 -0.70
N LEU A 87 -2.82 2.61 -0.47
CA LEU A 87 -1.81 2.17 -1.41
C LEU A 87 -2.10 0.74 -1.84
N ALA A 88 -2.07 0.48 -3.14
CA ALA A 88 -2.16 -0.87 -3.70
C ALA A 88 -0.86 -1.25 -4.40
N TYR A 89 -0.38 -2.47 -4.20
CA TYR A 89 0.73 -3.05 -4.95
C TYR A 89 0.21 -4.17 -5.87
N ALA A 90 0.55 -4.08 -7.15
CA ALA A 90 0.27 -5.14 -8.11
C ALA A 90 1.28 -6.29 -7.96
N VAL A 91 0.89 -7.35 -7.26
CA VAL A 91 1.72 -8.55 -7.04
C VAL A 91 1.90 -9.34 -8.33
N LYS A 92 0.82 -9.45 -9.13
CA LYS A 92 0.77 -10.24 -10.36
C LYS A 92 -0.24 -9.65 -11.32
N GLY A 93 0.00 -9.78 -12.63
CA GLY A 93 -0.94 -9.36 -13.68
C GLY A 93 -0.84 -7.89 -14.06
N SER A 94 -1.80 -7.45 -14.89
CA SER A 94 -1.91 -6.09 -15.39
C SER A 94 -3.37 -5.71 -15.56
N GLY A 95 -3.67 -4.41 -15.53
CA GLY A 95 -5.03 -3.95 -15.65
C GLY A 95 -5.15 -2.48 -16.03
N ILE A 96 -6.40 -2.04 -16.02
CA ILE A 96 -6.81 -0.66 -16.21
C ILE A 96 -7.34 -0.15 -14.88
N LEU A 97 -6.90 1.03 -14.47
CA LEU A 97 -7.35 1.75 -13.29
C LEU A 97 -8.04 3.03 -13.72
N GLY A 98 -9.23 3.29 -13.18
CA GLY A 98 -9.84 4.61 -13.18
C GLY A 98 -9.87 5.17 -11.76
N ILE A 99 -9.47 6.43 -11.60
CA ILE A 99 -9.68 7.22 -10.37
C ILE A 99 -10.47 8.45 -10.78
N MET A 100 -11.64 8.61 -10.19
CA MET A 100 -12.56 9.71 -10.46
C MET A 100 -12.42 10.77 -9.36
N ILE A 101 -12.04 11.97 -9.79
CA ILE A 101 -11.88 13.13 -8.91
C ILE A 101 -12.99 14.11 -9.25
N SER A 102 -13.84 14.41 -8.26
CA SER A 102 -14.94 15.35 -8.43
C SER A 102 -14.42 16.73 -8.87
N GLY A 103 -15.04 17.32 -9.89
CA GLY A 103 -14.64 18.60 -10.48
C GLY A 103 -13.58 18.51 -11.59
N CYS A 104 -12.99 17.33 -11.83
CA CYS A 104 -12.12 17.12 -12.99
C CYS A 104 -12.95 16.79 -14.24
N PRO A 105 -12.65 17.40 -15.41
CA PRO A 105 -13.39 17.16 -16.64
C PRO A 105 -13.06 15.81 -17.28
N GLU A 106 -13.95 15.33 -18.14
CA GLU A 106 -13.69 14.20 -19.04
C GLU A 106 -12.68 14.60 -20.12
N THR A 107 -11.43 14.17 -19.95
CA THR A 107 -10.33 14.50 -20.88
C THR A 107 -10.08 13.42 -21.92
N PHE A 108 -10.70 12.25 -21.80
CA PHE A 108 -10.62 11.17 -22.78
C PHE A 108 -11.95 11.12 -23.52
N GLU A 109 -11.92 11.42 -24.83
CA GLU A 109 -13.11 11.48 -25.67
C GLU A 109 -12.90 10.82 -27.03
N SER A 110 -13.94 10.20 -27.57
CA SER A 110 -13.93 9.64 -28.92
C SER A 110 -14.05 10.77 -29.96
N SER A 111 -13.05 10.94 -30.84
CA SER A 111 -13.11 11.92 -31.93
C SER A 111 -14.08 11.49 -33.04
N GLN A 112 -14.59 12.46 -33.81
CA GLN A 112 -15.39 12.16 -35.01
C GLN A 112 -14.54 11.69 -36.20
N GLU A 113 -13.21 11.80 -36.16
CA GLU A 113 -12.32 11.50 -37.29
C GLU A 113 -11.69 10.10 -37.26
N SER A 114 -11.71 9.41 -36.12
CA SER A 114 -11.39 7.96 -36.03
C SER A 114 -12.45 7.06 -36.70
N GLN A 115 -13.35 7.67 -37.48
CA GLN A 115 -14.53 7.08 -38.12
C GLN A 115 -14.29 6.56 -39.55
N GLN A 116 -13.11 6.73 -40.14
CA GLN A 116 -12.86 6.33 -41.53
C GLN A 116 -12.25 4.94 -41.75
N GLU A 117 -11.78 4.24 -40.71
CA GLU A 117 -11.07 2.95 -40.89
C GLU A 117 -11.82 1.68 -40.44
N SER A 118 -13.00 1.77 -39.83
CA SER A 118 -13.75 0.57 -39.42
C SER A 118 -14.88 0.24 -40.40
N HIS A 119 -14.53 -0.45 -41.49
CA HIS A 119 -15.47 -1.15 -42.39
C HIS A 119 -16.11 -2.38 -41.70
N GLY A 120 -16.93 -2.16 -40.68
CA GLY A 120 -17.68 -3.22 -40.01
C GLY A 120 -18.93 -2.70 -39.32
N GLN A 121 -20.06 -3.42 -39.45
CA GLN A 121 -21.39 -3.12 -38.89
C GLN A 121 -21.45 -3.18 -37.34
N GLY A 122 -20.49 -2.58 -36.63
CA GLY A 122 -20.53 -2.38 -35.19
C GLY A 122 -21.19 -1.05 -34.84
N GLN A 123 -22.04 -1.03 -33.81
CA GLN A 123 -22.54 0.22 -33.21
C GLN A 123 -21.37 1.17 -32.90
N ARG A 124 -21.55 2.45 -33.25
CA ARG A 124 -20.56 3.51 -33.02
C ARG A 124 -20.31 3.66 -31.52
N PHE A 125 -19.12 3.29 -31.05
CA PHE A 125 -18.69 3.54 -29.67
C PHE A 125 -18.41 5.05 -29.51
N ARG A 126 -19.26 5.74 -28.74
CA ARG A 126 -19.14 7.18 -28.46
C ARG A 126 -19.17 7.37 -26.96
N ASP A 127 -18.09 7.91 -26.40
CA ASP A 127 -17.94 8.06 -24.97
C ASP A 127 -17.05 9.25 -24.60
N ARG A 128 -17.15 9.69 -23.35
CA ARG A 128 -16.28 10.67 -22.69
C ARG A 128 -16.12 10.28 -21.23
N HIS A 129 -14.88 10.20 -20.75
CA HIS A 129 -14.60 9.90 -19.35
C HIS A 129 -13.30 10.57 -18.87
N GLN A 130 -13.06 10.55 -17.55
CA GLN A 130 -11.78 11.00 -16.99
C GLN A 130 -10.63 10.09 -17.43
N LYS A 131 -9.40 10.57 -17.24
CA LYS A 131 -8.18 9.83 -17.53
C LYS A 131 -8.17 8.48 -16.82
N ILE A 132 -7.96 7.43 -17.59
CA ILE A 132 -7.68 6.08 -17.08
C ILE A 132 -6.20 5.75 -17.28
N GLY A 133 -5.69 4.80 -16.50
CA GLY A 133 -4.29 4.41 -16.54
C GLY A 133 -4.12 2.91 -16.61
N ASN A 134 -3.25 2.44 -17.50
CA ASN A 134 -2.76 1.06 -17.48
C ASN A 134 -1.75 0.90 -16.33
N PHE A 135 -1.78 -0.24 -15.65
CA PHE A 135 -0.80 -0.62 -14.65
C PHE A 135 -0.43 -2.09 -14.80
N ARG A 136 0.69 -2.48 -14.20
CA ARG A 136 1.22 -3.85 -14.27
C ARG A 136 1.88 -4.28 -12.96
N GLN A 137 2.24 -5.55 -12.88
CA GLN A 137 3.04 -6.10 -11.79
C GLN A 137 4.20 -5.18 -11.42
N GLY A 138 4.36 -4.95 -10.12
CA GLY A 138 5.37 -4.08 -9.55
C GLY A 138 4.96 -2.61 -9.40
N ASP A 139 3.80 -2.20 -9.91
CA ASP A 139 3.27 -0.84 -9.69
C ASP A 139 2.71 -0.69 -8.27
N ILE A 140 3.14 0.36 -7.58
CA ILE A 140 2.41 0.98 -6.47
C ILE A 140 1.42 1.98 -7.05
N ILE A 141 0.19 1.91 -6.57
CA ILE A 141 -0.93 2.78 -6.93
C ILE A 141 -1.38 3.51 -5.66
N ALA A 142 -1.53 4.82 -5.76
CA ALA A 142 -1.90 5.72 -4.68
C ALA A 142 -3.30 6.29 -4.93
N VAL A 143 -4.23 6.07 -4.00
CA VAL A 143 -5.61 6.55 -4.13
C VAL A 143 -6.00 7.39 -2.90
N PRO A 144 -6.38 8.67 -3.09
CA PRO A 144 -6.92 9.51 -2.03
C PRO A 144 -8.18 8.96 -1.37
N ALA A 145 -8.38 9.29 -0.09
CA ALA A 145 -9.67 9.10 0.56
C ALA A 145 -10.77 9.85 -0.21
N GLY A 146 -11.95 9.24 -0.32
CA GLY A 146 -13.10 9.80 -1.04
C GLY A 146 -12.99 9.79 -2.57
N ALA A 147 -11.83 9.53 -3.16
CA ALA A 147 -11.71 9.37 -4.61
C ALA A 147 -12.27 8.01 -5.04
N ALA A 148 -13.33 8.04 -5.84
CA ALA A 148 -13.93 6.82 -6.37
C ALA A 148 -12.98 6.17 -7.38
N HIS A 149 -12.82 4.86 -7.31
CA HIS A 149 -11.90 4.12 -8.16
C HIS A 149 -12.47 2.76 -8.55
N TRP A 150 -12.05 2.27 -9.71
CA TRP A 150 -12.38 0.94 -10.24
C TRP A 150 -11.17 0.33 -10.92
N ILE A 151 -11.15 -1.01 -10.99
CA ILE A 151 -10.03 -1.76 -11.57
C ILE A 151 -10.56 -2.84 -12.49
N TYR A 152 -10.06 -2.89 -13.72
CA TYR A 152 -10.40 -3.93 -14.68
C TYR A 152 -9.17 -4.77 -15.02
N ASN A 153 -9.30 -6.09 -14.93
CA ASN A 153 -8.26 -7.01 -15.37
C ASN A 153 -8.35 -7.20 -16.90
N SER A 154 -7.52 -6.44 -17.62
CA SER A 154 -7.33 -6.55 -19.07
C SER A 154 -6.30 -7.62 -19.47
N GLY A 155 -5.64 -8.25 -18.50
CA GLY A 155 -4.61 -9.26 -18.72
C GLY A 155 -5.13 -10.66 -19.07
N ASN A 156 -4.18 -11.55 -19.34
CA ASN A 156 -4.44 -12.97 -19.66
C ASN A 156 -4.30 -13.91 -18.46
N GLU A 157 -3.99 -13.38 -17.29
CA GLU A 157 -3.86 -14.11 -16.03
C GLU A 157 -4.70 -13.44 -14.93
N GLU A 158 -4.80 -14.06 -13.77
CA GLU A 158 -5.38 -13.42 -12.60
C GLU A 158 -4.55 -12.20 -12.18
N LEU A 159 -5.24 -11.11 -11.88
CA LEU A 159 -4.65 -9.91 -11.34
C LEU A 159 -4.71 -9.99 -9.81
N VAL A 160 -3.55 -9.87 -9.15
CA VAL A 160 -3.46 -9.91 -7.68
C VAL A 160 -2.96 -8.57 -7.17
N LEU A 161 -3.76 -7.95 -6.31
CA LEU A 161 -3.44 -6.70 -5.64
C LEU A 161 -3.43 -6.90 -4.13
N VAL A 162 -2.42 -6.36 -3.45
CA VAL A 162 -2.47 -6.19 -1.99
C VAL A 162 -2.61 -4.71 -1.66
N VAL A 163 -3.45 -4.38 -0.70
CA VAL A 163 -3.89 -3.01 -0.43
C VAL A 163 -3.75 -2.70 1.04
N LEU A 164 -3.05 -1.62 1.35
CA LEU A 164 -3.04 -0.97 2.65
C LEU A 164 -4.03 0.19 2.63
N GLN A 165 -4.94 0.25 3.60
CA GLN A 165 -5.74 1.43 3.92
C GLN A 165 -5.26 2.01 5.25
N ASP A 166 -4.87 3.28 5.26
CA ASP A 166 -4.40 3.97 6.47
C ASP A 166 -5.59 4.53 7.25
N THR A 167 -6.12 3.74 8.18
CA THR A 167 -7.36 4.07 8.90
C THR A 167 -7.16 5.20 9.92
N SER A 168 -5.95 5.36 10.44
CA SER A 168 -5.59 6.43 11.37
C SER A 168 -5.23 7.76 10.71
N ASN A 169 -5.20 7.80 9.38
CA ASN A 169 -4.87 8.99 8.62
C ASN A 169 -5.77 10.18 9.00
N ASN A 170 -5.20 11.37 9.13
CA ASN A 170 -5.94 12.57 9.53
C ASN A 170 -7.05 13.00 8.55
N VAL A 171 -7.02 12.52 7.30
CA VAL A 171 -8.09 12.73 6.32
C VAL A 171 -9.32 11.89 6.66
N ASN A 172 -9.18 10.77 7.36
CA ASN A 172 -10.30 9.97 7.84
C ASN A 172 -10.92 10.62 9.08
N GLN A 173 -12.00 11.37 8.88
CA GLN A 173 -12.70 12.10 9.95
C GLN A 173 -13.84 11.30 10.62
N LEU A 174 -13.93 10.00 10.33
CA LEU A 174 -14.95 9.13 10.92
C LEU A 174 -14.42 8.52 12.23
N ASP A 175 -13.85 7.32 12.11
CA ASP A 175 -13.19 6.58 13.18
C ASP A 175 -12.22 5.56 12.50
N ASP A 176 -11.50 4.78 13.31
CA ASP A 176 -10.45 3.87 12.82
C ASP A 176 -10.99 2.61 12.09
N ILE A 177 -12.31 2.52 11.85
CA ILE A 177 -12.91 1.39 11.13
C ILE A 177 -12.78 1.61 9.61
N PRO A 178 -12.16 0.67 8.88
CA PRO A 178 -12.03 0.78 7.43
C PRO A 178 -13.40 0.70 6.75
N ARG A 179 -13.78 1.76 6.03
CA ARG A 179 -15.04 1.80 5.27
C ARG A 179 -14.79 1.91 3.78
N ARG A 180 -15.56 1.12 3.02
CA ARG A 180 -15.65 1.18 1.56
C ARG A 180 -17.11 1.38 1.16
N PHE A 181 -17.34 2.38 0.33
CA PHE A 181 -18.65 2.79 -0.16
C PHE A 181 -18.71 2.46 -1.65
N PHE A 182 -19.51 1.46 -2.01
CA PHE A 182 -19.65 1.06 -3.42
C PHE A 182 -20.64 1.97 -4.14
N LEU A 183 -20.34 2.26 -5.40
CA LEU A 183 -21.23 3.01 -6.31
C LEU A 183 -22.00 2.08 -7.25
N ALA A 184 -21.83 0.76 -7.12
CA ALA A 184 -22.54 -0.23 -7.93
C ALA A 184 -22.50 -1.61 -7.25
N GLY A 185 -23.34 -2.51 -7.75
CA GLY A 185 -23.39 -3.91 -7.33
C GLY A 185 -24.05 -4.12 -5.97
N ASN A 186 -23.97 -5.35 -5.47
CA ASN A 186 -24.54 -5.76 -4.18
C ASN A 186 -23.52 -6.59 -3.40
N PRO A 187 -22.51 -5.96 -2.78
CA PRO A 187 -21.41 -6.67 -2.13
C PRO A 187 -21.85 -7.61 -0.98
N ARG A 188 -23.05 -7.42 -0.42
CA ARG A 188 -23.59 -8.29 0.63
C ARG A 188 -23.85 -9.72 0.17
N SER A 189 -24.21 -9.94 -1.10
CA SER A 189 -24.50 -11.30 -1.60
C SER A 189 -23.29 -12.23 -1.47
N GLY A 190 -22.07 -11.69 -1.57
CA GLY A 190 -20.83 -12.44 -1.37
C GLY A 190 -20.46 -12.68 0.10
N GLN A 191 -21.12 -12.00 1.05
CA GLN A 191 -20.83 -12.08 2.49
C GLN A 191 -21.73 -13.10 3.22
N GLU A 192 -22.90 -13.42 2.67
CA GLU A 192 -23.85 -14.38 3.26
C GLU A 192 -23.35 -15.82 3.23
N GLN A 193 -22.39 -16.17 2.35
CA GLN A 193 -21.85 -17.53 2.25
C GLN A 193 -20.91 -17.92 3.42
N GLU A 194 -20.35 -16.96 4.17
CA GLU A 194 -19.48 -17.25 5.34
C GLU A 194 -20.21 -17.30 6.70
N GLN A 195 -21.51 -17.00 6.76
CA GLN A 195 -22.26 -16.87 8.03
C GLN A 195 -22.66 -18.19 8.74
N GLN A 196 -22.08 -19.34 8.41
CA GLN A 196 -22.43 -20.63 9.04
C GLN A 196 -21.73 -20.93 10.39
N GLN A 197 -21.22 -19.94 11.12
CA GLN A 197 -20.70 -20.14 12.50
C GLN A 197 -21.58 -19.45 13.58
N PRO A 198 -22.33 -20.19 14.41
CA PRO A 198 -23.42 -19.65 15.24
C PRO A 198 -23.04 -18.77 16.45
N TRP A 199 -21.77 -18.43 16.66
CA TRP A 199 -21.30 -17.80 17.92
C TRP A 199 -20.33 -16.63 17.75
N GLN A 200 -20.31 -15.96 16.59
CA GLN A 200 -19.50 -14.75 16.43
C GLN A 200 -20.41 -13.51 16.38
N PRO A 201 -20.22 -12.51 17.27
CA PRO A 201 -20.94 -11.25 17.16
C PRO A 201 -20.72 -10.64 15.78
N GLU A 202 -21.78 -10.04 15.23
CA GLU A 202 -21.85 -9.43 13.91
C GLU A 202 -20.57 -8.64 13.58
N LYS A 203 -19.66 -9.26 12.81
CA LYS A 203 -18.34 -8.67 12.56
C LYS A 203 -18.50 -7.48 11.60
N GLN A 204 -18.15 -6.29 12.09
CA GLN A 204 -18.36 -4.97 11.49
C GLN A 204 -17.79 -4.81 10.06
N TYR A 205 -16.89 -5.70 9.65
CA TYR A 205 -16.34 -5.78 8.29
C TYR A 205 -17.33 -6.18 7.19
N SER A 206 -18.46 -6.79 7.54
CA SER A 206 -19.44 -7.32 6.56
C SER A 206 -20.62 -6.39 6.31
N ARG A 207 -20.38 -5.07 6.23
CA ARG A 207 -21.44 -4.11 5.83
C ARG A 207 -20.97 -3.14 4.77
N PHE A 208 -20.33 -3.65 3.73
CA PHE A 208 -20.22 -2.91 2.49
C PHE A 208 -21.52 -3.11 1.71
N ASP A 209 -22.14 -2.01 1.29
CA ASP A 209 -23.29 -2.02 0.38
C ASP A 209 -23.10 -0.88 -0.62
N ASN A 210 -23.88 -0.87 -1.70
CA ASN A 210 -23.88 0.30 -2.57
C ASN A 210 -24.62 1.48 -1.92
N VAL A 211 -24.15 2.70 -2.18
CA VAL A 211 -24.72 3.92 -1.59
C VAL A 211 -26.12 4.22 -2.09
N PHE A 212 -26.46 3.81 -3.32
CA PHE A 212 -27.75 4.09 -3.95
C PHE A 212 -28.92 3.39 -3.25
N LYS A 213 -28.68 2.23 -2.65
CA LYS A 213 -29.66 1.47 -1.87
C LYS A 213 -30.23 2.25 -0.68
N GLY A 214 -29.48 3.22 -0.15
CA GLY A 214 -29.92 4.08 0.94
C GLY A 214 -30.85 5.23 0.51
N PHE A 215 -30.94 5.54 -0.79
CA PHE A 215 -31.75 6.64 -1.30
C PHE A 215 -33.13 6.16 -1.77
N ALA A 216 -34.13 7.02 -1.63
CA ALA A 216 -35.46 6.76 -2.19
C ALA A 216 -35.39 6.72 -3.72
N VAL A 217 -36.02 5.72 -4.33
CA VAL A 217 -36.01 5.51 -5.80
C VAL A 217 -36.49 6.73 -6.56
N GLN A 218 -37.52 7.41 -6.05
CA GLN A 218 -38.07 8.62 -6.67
C GLN A 218 -37.05 9.76 -6.72
N VAL A 219 -36.26 9.93 -5.65
CA VAL A 219 -35.18 10.93 -5.58
C VAL A 219 -34.08 10.59 -6.57
N LEU A 220 -33.71 9.31 -6.71
CA LEU A 220 -32.73 8.87 -7.71
C LEU A 220 -33.24 9.11 -9.14
N ALA A 221 -34.48 8.76 -9.43
CA ALA A 221 -35.09 8.98 -10.74
C ALA A 221 -35.09 10.46 -11.13
N GLU A 222 -35.45 11.34 -10.19
CA GLU A 222 -35.41 12.79 -10.40
C GLU A 222 -33.99 13.32 -10.56
N ALA A 223 -33.06 12.94 -9.67
CA ALA A 223 -31.68 13.42 -9.68
C ALA A 223 -30.90 13.02 -10.95
N PHE A 224 -31.11 11.79 -11.44
CA PHE A 224 -30.50 11.30 -12.68
C PHE A 224 -31.33 11.60 -13.94
N ASN A 225 -32.54 12.14 -13.78
CA ASN A 225 -33.50 12.39 -14.86
C ASN A 225 -33.78 11.12 -15.71
N VAL A 226 -34.12 10.03 -15.04
CA VAL A 226 -34.42 8.70 -15.63
C VAL A 226 -35.74 8.14 -15.10
N ASP A 227 -36.25 7.10 -15.73
CA ASP A 227 -37.44 6.39 -15.23
C ASP A 227 -37.14 5.60 -13.94
N LEU A 228 -38.20 5.25 -13.20
CA LEU A 228 -38.09 4.54 -11.93
C LEU A 228 -37.44 3.16 -12.06
N GLU A 229 -37.62 2.46 -13.18
CA GLU A 229 -37.00 1.14 -13.38
C GLU A 229 -35.49 1.28 -13.59
N THR A 230 -35.06 2.29 -14.33
CA THR A 230 -33.63 2.63 -14.46
C THR A 230 -33.03 3.06 -13.12
N ALA A 231 -33.74 3.87 -12.32
CA ALA A 231 -33.29 4.26 -10.99
C ALA A 231 -33.14 3.05 -10.02
N LYS A 232 -34.08 2.09 -10.06
CA LYS A 232 -33.97 0.83 -9.29
C LYS A 232 -32.71 0.02 -9.64
N LYS A 233 -32.26 0.06 -10.90
CA LYS A 233 -31.01 -0.63 -11.29
C LYS A 233 -29.79 -0.09 -10.57
N LEU A 234 -29.75 1.21 -10.24
CA LEU A 234 -28.64 1.81 -9.47
C LEU A 234 -28.54 1.21 -8.06
N GLN A 235 -29.67 0.85 -7.46
CA GLN A 235 -29.73 0.26 -6.12
C GLN A 235 -29.27 -1.20 -6.08
N GLY A 236 -29.15 -1.87 -7.24
CA GLY A 236 -28.59 -3.21 -7.33
C GLY A 236 -29.30 -4.29 -6.49
N GLU A 237 -30.55 -4.10 -6.07
CA GLU A 237 -31.24 -5.01 -5.12
C GLU A 237 -31.35 -6.46 -5.63
N ASN A 238 -31.44 -6.63 -6.96
CA ASN A 238 -31.51 -7.93 -7.62
C ASN A 238 -30.16 -8.41 -8.18
N ASP A 239 -29.08 -7.66 -7.94
CA ASP A 239 -27.75 -8.07 -8.37
C ASP A 239 -27.17 -9.08 -7.35
N GLN A 240 -26.69 -10.22 -7.84
CA GLN A 240 -26.09 -11.28 -7.02
C GLN A 240 -24.59 -11.45 -7.30
N ARG A 241 -24.02 -10.67 -8.22
CA ARG A 241 -22.64 -10.85 -8.71
C ARG A 241 -21.57 -10.38 -7.71
N GLY A 242 -21.97 -9.60 -6.69
CA GLY A 242 -21.07 -9.08 -5.66
C GLY A 242 -20.38 -7.78 -6.06
N HIS A 243 -19.13 -7.57 -5.62
CA HIS A 243 -18.34 -6.37 -5.89
C HIS A 243 -17.32 -6.52 -7.02
N MET A 244 -17.17 -7.72 -7.59
CA MET A 244 -16.37 -7.96 -8.79
C MET A 244 -17.25 -8.67 -9.82
N VAL A 245 -17.35 -8.11 -11.02
CA VAL A 245 -18.23 -8.64 -12.08
C VAL A 245 -17.44 -9.08 -13.30
N ASN A 246 -17.89 -10.12 -13.98
CA ASN A 246 -17.30 -10.56 -15.24
C ASN A 246 -17.86 -9.75 -16.42
N ILE A 247 -17.01 -9.43 -17.39
CA ILE A 247 -17.37 -8.70 -18.62
C ILE A 247 -17.01 -9.59 -19.82
N GLU A 248 -17.96 -10.41 -20.25
CA GLU A 248 -17.73 -11.45 -21.28
C GLU A 248 -17.09 -10.90 -22.56
N GLN A 249 -17.62 -9.78 -23.05
CA GLN A 249 -17.19 -9.11 -24.29
C GLN A 249 -15.93 -8.24 -24.12
N GLY A 250 -15.40 -8.14 -22.90
CA GLY A 250 -14.32 -7.23 -22.55
C GLY A 250 -14.81 -5.79 -22.36
N LEU A 251 -14.10 -5.05 -21.50
CA LEU A 251 -14.41 -3.65 -21.23
C LEU A 251 -14.00 -2.76 -22.42
N GLN A 252 -14.96 -2.03 -22.98
CA GLN A 252 -14.71 -1.00 -24.00
C GLN A 252 -14.46 0.34 -23.31
N VAL A 253 -13.29 0.93 -23.52
CA VAL A 253 -12.89 2.24 -23.00
C VAL A 253 -12.10 3.01 -24.03
N ILE A 254 -12.07 4.33 -23.89
CA ILE A 254 -11.15 5.18 -24.65
C ILE A 254 -9.81 5.14 -23.93
N SER A 255 -8.75 4.68 -24.59
CA SER A 255 -7.39 4.73 -24.06
C SER A 255 -6.44 5.01 -25.20
N PRO A 256 -5.42 5.87 -25.02
CA PRO A 256 -4.33 5.95 -25.98
C PRO A 256 -3.65 4.57 -26.11
N PRO A 257 -3.11 4.24 -27.31
CA PRO A 257 -2.35 3.01 -27.51
C PRO A 257 -1.14 2.98 -26.57
N PHE A 258 -0.93 1.85 -25.89
CA PHE A 258 0.19 1.66 -24.98
C PHE A 258 1.51 1.61 -25.77
N THR A 259 2.20 2.73 -25.90
CA THR A 259 3.59 2.76 -26.38
C THR A 259 4.53 2.60 -25.19
N GLY A 260 5.56 1.76 -25.30
CA GLY A 260 6.55 1.53 -24.23
C GLY A 260 7.30 2.81 -23.79
N GLU A 261 7.13 3.91 -24.52
CA GLU A 261 7.77 5.21 -24.34
C GLU A 261 7.15 6.06 -23.22
N GLU A 262 5.92 5.77 -22.74
CA GLU A 262 5.34 6.47 -21.59
C GLU A 262 6.18 6.32 -20.30
N GLN A 263 7.09 5.34 -20.25
CA GLN A 263 8.06 5.20 -19.15
C GLN A 263 9.21 6.23 -19.24
N GLN A 264 9.60 6.65 -20.45
CA GLN A 264 10.69 7.61 -20.67
C GLN A 264 10.22 9.07 -20.60
N TYR A 265 9.00 9.37 -21.07
CA TYR A 265 8.48 10.74 -21.04
C TYR A 265 8.21 11.27 -19.62
N GLY A 266 7.90 10.40 -18.66
CA GLY A 266 7.80 10.77 -17.25
C GLY A 266 9.14 10.96 -16.54
N GLU A 267 10.28 10.62 -17.16
CA GLU A 267 11.61 10.67 -16.56
C GLU A 267 12.43 11.90 -16.99
N GLN A 268 12.19 12.46 -18.18
CA GLN A 268 12.93 13.64 -18.66
C GLN A 268 12.50 14.97 -18.01
N ASN A 269 11.33 15.03 -17.38
CA ASN A 269 10.84 16.24 -16.70
C ASN A 269 11.12 16.25 -15.18
N ARG A 270 12.34 15.87 -14.78
CA ARG A 270 12.86 16.11 -13.40
C ARG A 270 13.19 17.59 -13.12
N ARG A 271 12.88 18.51 -14.04
CA ARG A 271 13.04 19.95 -13.85
C ARG A 271 11.67 20.56 -13.52
N ALA A 272 11.48 20.82 -12.23
CA ALA A 272 10.70 21.90 -11.62
C ALA A 272 9.41 22.39 -12.31
N ASN A 273 8.31 22.32 -11.54
CA ASN A 273 7.26 23.33 -11.45
C ASN A 273 6.69 23.85 -12.78
N GLY A 274 5.88 23.03 -13.45
CA GLY A 274 4.92 23.50 -14.45
C GLY A 274 3.54 23.63 -13.82
N LEU A 275 2.83 24.73 -14.10
CA LEU A 275 1.45 25.03 -13.70
C LEU A 275 0.39 24.01 -14.18
N GLU A 276 0.78 22.83 -14.68
CA GLU A 276 -0.10 21.81 -15.26
C GLU A 276 -0.26 20.54 -14.40
N GLU A 277 0.41 20.45 -13.23
CA GLU A 277 0.14 19.42 -12.22
C GLU A 277 -1.07 19.83 -11.36
N THR A 278 -2.27 19.77 -11.95
CA THR A 278 -3.51 19.84 -11.17
C THR A 278 -3.77 18.51 -10.48
N ILE A 279 -4.65 18.50 -9.48
CA ILE A 279 -5.17 17.27 -8.87
C ILE A 279 -5.71 16.28 -9.93
N CYS A 280 -6.20 16.77 -11.06
CA CYS A 280 -6.78 15.99 -12.16
C CYS A 280 -5.74 15.25 -13.02
N THR A 281 -4.49 15.71 -13.04
CA THR A 281 -3.41 15.13 -13.86
C THR A 281 -2.31 14.50 -13.02
N ALA A 282 -2.47 14.49 -11.70
CA ALA A 282 -1.51 13.97 -10.75
C ALA A 282 -1.07 12.54 -11.10
N ARG A 283 0.24 12.28 -10.99
CA ARG A 283 0.78 10.93 -11.14
C ARG A 283 0.39 10.11 -9.91
N VAL A 284 -0.40 9.06 -10.12
CA VAL A 284 -0.93 8.20 -9.05
C VAL A 284 -0.25 6.84 -8.95
N ARG A 285 0.75 6.54 -9.79
CA ARG A 285 1.44 5.24 -9.79
C ARG A 285 2.93 5.30 -10.11
N GLN A 286 3.65 4.30 -9.61
CA GLN A 286 5.08 4.10 -9.87
C GLN A 286 5.45 2.62 -9.80
N ASN A 287 6.16 2.11 -10.81
CA ASN A 287 6.76 0.78 -10.75
C ASN A 287 7.99 0.78 -9.83
N ILE A 288 7.97 -0.04 -8.78
CA ILE A 288 9.07 -0.22 -7.82
C ILE A 288 9.75 -1.59 -7.93
N ASP A 289 9.29 -2.46 -8.84
CA ASP A 289 9.86 -3.80 -9.02
C ASP A 289 10.92 -3.89 -10.13
N ASN A 290 11.11 -2.83 -10.92
CA ASN A 290 12.19 -2.77 -11.92
C ASN A 290 13.58 -2.76 -11.24
N PRO A 291 14.44 -3.78 -11.46
CA PRO A 291 15.78 -3.83 -10.86
C PRO A 291 16.67 -2.62 -11.20
N SER A 292 16.51 -2.03 -12.39
CA SER A 292 17.27 -0.85 -12.82
C SER A 292 16.92 0.43 -12.05
N ARG A 293 15.85 0.41 -11.25
CA ARG A 293 15.41 1.52 -10.40
C ARG A 293 15.77 1.34 -8.92
N ALA A 294 16.58 0.34 -8.58
CA ALA A 294 16.99 0.10 -7.21
C ALA A 294 17.77 1.29 -6.64
N ASP A 295 17.34 1.79 -5.48
CA ASP A 295 18.04 2.84 -4.74
C ASP A 295 19.28 2.27 -4.03
N ILE A 296 19.16 1.01 -3.58
CA ILE A 296 20.25 0.25 -2.98
C ILE A 296 20.35 -1.09 -3.69
N TYR A 297 21.55 -1.41 -4.18
CA TYR A 297 21.81 -2.66 -4.87
C TYR A 297 23.15 -3.26 -4.42
N ASN A 298 23.12 -4.57 -4.19
CA ASN A 298 24.31 -5.39 -4.00
C ASN A 298 24.14 -6.67 -4.83
N PRO A 299 24.97 -6.91 -5.86
CA PRO A 299 24.78 -8.02 -6.80
C PRO A 299 24.85 -9.41 -6.15
N ARG A 300 25.43 -9.53 -4.96
CA ARG A 300 25.53 -10.81 -4.23
C ARG A 300 24.48 -10.97 -3.13
N ALA A 301 23.64 -9.96 -2.91
CA ALA A 301 22.80 -9.91 -1.73
C ALA A 301 21.37 -9.44 -1.99
N GLY A 302 21.14 -8.55 -2.95
CA GLY A 302 19.80 -8.10 -3.27
C GLY A 302 19.66 -6.62 -3.64
N ARG A 303 18.42 -6.14 -3.63
CA ARG A 303 18.05 -4.76 -3.93
C ARG A 303 16.94 -4.24 -3.02
N PHE A 304 16.88 -2.92 -2.89
CA PHE A 304 15.81 -2.19 -2.22
C PHE A 304 15.45 -0.95 -3.04
N THR A 305 14.17 -0.79 -3.34
CA THR A 305 13.62 0.33 -4.14
C THR A 305 12.51 1.01 -3.34
N THR A 306 12.55 2.33 -3.21
CA THR A 306 11.58 3.12 -2.46
C THR A 306 10.65 3.90 -3.39
N ALA A 307 9.42 4.12 -2.93
CA ALA A 307 8.49 5.09 -3.47
C ALA A 307 8.00 6.00 -2.35
N ASN A 308 8.36 7.27 -2.41
CA ASN A 308 8.06 8.30 -1.43
C ASN A 308 7.63 9.60 -2.15
N SER A 309 7.40 10.69 -1.40
CA SER A 309 6.95 11.95 -2.02
C SER A 309 7.94 12.57 -3.00
N LEU A 310 9.22 12.19 -2.96
CA LEU A 310 10.22 12.66 -3.92
C LEU A 310 10.12 11.97 -5.28
N THR A 311 9.62 10.73 -5.33
CA THR A 311 9.50 9.95 -6.57
C THR A 311 8.07 9.89 -7.11
N LEU A 312 7.09 9.99 -6.22
CA LEU A 312 5.66 9.98 -6.51
C LEU A 312 4.95 11.06 -5.68
N PRO A 313 4.83 12.31 -6.18
CA PRO A 313 4.43 13.47 -5.37
C PRO A 313 3.10 13.35 -4.60
N ILE A 314 2.11 12.62 -5.15
CA ILE A 314 0.83 12.37 -4.45
C ILE A 314 1.01 11.71 -3.08
N LEU A 315 2.11 11.00 -2.87
CA LEU A 315 2.43 10.37 -1.58
C LEU A 315 2.60 11.37 -0.44
N SER A 316 2.94 12.64 -0.71
CA SER A 316 2.92 13.67 0.33
C SER A 316 1.50 13.99 0.80
N PHE A 317 0.57 14.08 -0.14
CA PHE A 317 -0.85 14.29 0.17
C PHE A 317 -1.45 13.11 0.96
N LEU A 318 -1.03 11.89 0.66
CA LEU A 318 -1.50 10.70 1.39
C LEU A 318 -0.78 10.46 2.71
N GLN A 319 0.40 11.06 2.93
CA GLN A 319 1.30 10.75 4.05
C GLN A 319 1.70 9.27 4.12
N LEU A 320 1.89 8.62 2.95
CA LEU A 320 2.24 7.20 2.84
C LEU A 320 3.45 7.00 1.95
N SER A 321 4.22 5.94 2.18
CA SER A 321 5.27 5.50 1.26
C SER A 321 5.28 3.98 1.15
N ALA A 322 6.04 3.47 0.20
CA ALA A 322 6.20 2.04 0.00
C ALA A 322 7.64 1.70 -0.40
N ALA A 323 8.04 0.45 -0.22
CA ALA A 323 9.29 -0.04 -0.75
C ALA A 323 9.18 -1.49 -1.22
N ARG A 324 10.07 -1.86 -2.13
CA ARG A 324 10.22 -3.21 -2.67
C ARG A 324 11.60 -3.72 -2.32
N GLY A 325 11.65 -4.84 -1.62
CA GLY A 325 12.88 -5.49 -1.24
C GLY A 325 13.04 -6.88 -1.84
N VAL A 326 14.24 -7.17 -2.33
CA VAL A 326 14.62 -8.50 -2.80
C VAL A 326 15.93 -8.86 -2.12
N LEU A 327 15.94 -9.96 -1.38
CA LEU A 327 17.14 -10.58 -0.82
C LEU A 327 17.43 -11.87 -1.57
N HIS A 328 18.68 -12.03 -2.00
CA HIS A 328 19.17 -13.28 -2.54
C HIS A 328 19.32 -14.33 -1.43
N ARG A 329 19.61 -15.56 -1.83
CA ARG A 329 19.82 -16.68 -0.90
C ARG A 329 20.70 -16.29 0.28
N LYS A 330 20.21 -16.53 1.50
CA LYS A 330 20.93 -16.28 2.78
C LYS A 330 21.35 -14.83 3.02
N ALA A 331 20.98 -13.89 2.15
CA ALA A 331 21.30 -12.48 2.32
C ALA A 331 20.55 -11.88 3.51
N ILE A 332 21.10 -10.81 4.06
CA ILE A 332 20.58 -10.15 5.25
C ILE A 332 20.30 -8.69 4.92
N MET A 333 19.09 -8.21 5.24
CA MET A 333 18.86 -6.79 5.41
C MET A 333 19.31 -6.41 6.82
N SER A 334 20.21 -5.44 6.93
CA SER A 334 20.83 -5.01 8.19
C SER A 334 19.79 -4.88 9.31
N PRO A 335 20.10 -5.22 10.56
CA PRO A 335 19.31 -4.77 11.69
C PRO A 335 19.12 -3.25 11.61
N HIS A 336 17.88 -2.79 11.71
CA HIS A 336 17.49 -1.39 11.56
C HIS A 336 16.19 -1.10 12.31
N TRP A 337 15.84 0.17 12.46
CA TRP A 337 14.49 0.58 12.86
C TRP A 337 13.99 1.70 11.95
N TYR A 338 12.68 1.81 11.83
CA TYR A 338 12.03 2.95 11.17
C TYR A 338 11.89 4.07 12.20
N MET A 339 12.25 5.30 11.83
CA MET A 339 12.34 6.46 12.73
C MET A 339 11.07 7.32 12.79
N ASN A 340 10.11 7.10 11.89
CA ASN A 340 8.96 7.99 11.72
C ASN A 340 7.69 7.30 11.18
N CYS A 341 7.66 5.98 11.11
CA CYS A 341 6.51 5.24 10.59
C CYS A 341 6.41 3.83 11.18
N HIS A 342 5.21 3.26 11.10
CA HIS A 342 4.98 1.83 11.14
C HIS A 342 5.16 1.27 9.73
N THR A 343 5.58 0.01 9.64
CA THR A 343 5.82 -0.67 8.36
C THR A 343 5.04 -1.97 8.30
N ILE A 344 4.20 -2.14 7.28
CA ILE A 344 3.43 -3.34 7.01
C ILE A 344 4.15 -4.10 5.88
N VAL A 345 4.71 -5.27 6.20
CA VAL A 345 5.50 -6.09 5.28
C VAL A 345 4.64 -7.23 4.75
N TYR A 346 4.47 -7.31 3.42
CA TYR A 346 3.83 -8.43 2.74
C TYR A 346 4.86 -9.24 1.95
N ALA A 347 4.98 -10.53 2.25
CA ALA A 347 5.87 -11.44 1.56
C ALA A 347 5.29 -11.82 0.19
N THR A 348 5.98 -11.44 -0.89
CA THR A 348 5.53 -11.70 -2.27
C THR A 348 6.12 -12.97 -2.86
N LYS A 349 7.29 -13.42 -2.39
CA LYS A 349 7.92 -14.66 -2.84
C LYS A 349 8.98 -15.15 -1.86
N GLY A 350 9.11 -16.47 -1.74
CA GLY A 350 10.12 -17.11 -0.89
C GLY A 350 9.83 -16.92 0.59
N ASN A 351 10.87 -16.92 1.42
CA ASN A 351 10.73 -16.85 2.88
C ASN A 351 11.95 -16.19 3.55
N ALA A 352 11.74 -15.60 4.72
CA ALA A 352 12.82 -15.05 5.53
C ALA A 352 12.59 -15.30 7.02
N ARG A 353 13.66 -15.61 7.75
CA ARG A 353 13.65 -15.45 9.20
C ARG A 353 13.70 -13.96 9.50
N MET A 354 12.74 -13.48 10.27
CA MET A 354 12.68 -12.10 10.71
C MET A 354 12.63 -12.06 12.23
N GLN A 355 13.34 -11.11 12.82
CA GLN A 355 13.29 -10.83 14.25
C GLN A 355 12.88 -9.38 14.44
N ILE A 356 11.91 -9.14 15.31
CA ILE A 356 11.42 -7.80 15.67
C ILE A 356 11.57 -7.64 17.18
N VAL A 357 12.26 -6.59 17.60
CA VAL A 357 12.67 -6.35 18.98
C VAL A 357 12.06 -5.05 19.49
N ASP A 358 11.41 -5.11 20.65
CA ASP A 358 10.77 -3.97 21.30
C ASP A 358 11.74 -3.11 22.11
N ASN A 359 11.22 -2.07 22.76
CA ASN A 359 11.99 -1.17 23.62
C ASN A 359 12.53 -1.81 24.91
N ARG A 360 12.08 -3.02 25.26
CA ARG A 360 12.61 -3.81 26.40
C ARG A 360 13.74 -4.75 25.97
N GLY A 361 14.08 -4.77 24.69
CA GLY A 361 15.06 -5.69 24.12
C GLY A 361 14.51 -7.12 23.94
N GLN A 362 13.20 -7.30 24.01
CA GLN A 362 12.56 -8.61 23.82
C GLN A 362 12.24 -8.82 22.35
N ALA A 363 12.60 -9.99 21.81
CA ALA A 363 12.19 -10.40 20.48
C ALA A 363 10.70 -10.76 20.50
N VAL A 364 9.85 -9.77 20.20
CA VAL A 364 8.39 -9.94 20.12
C VAL A 364 7.96 -10.67 18.85
N PHE A 365 8.86 -10.81 17.88
CA PHE A 365 8.78 -11.73 16.75
C PHE A 365 10.15 -12.39 16.54
N ASP A 366 10.20 -13.71 16.40
CA ASP A 366 11.37 -14.46 15.91
C ASP A 366 10.85 -15.71 15.21
N ASP A 367 10.47 -15.54 13.95
CA ASP A 367 9.87 -16.62 13.15
C ASP A 367 10.18 -16.42 11.65
N THR A 368 9.75 -17.38 10.84
CA THR A 368 9.83 -17.33 9.39
C THR A 368 8.56 -16.74 8.80
N ILE A 369 8.69 -15.63 8.07
CA ILE A 369 7.63 -15.13 7.19
C ILE A 369 7.71 -15.86 5.85
N GLN A 370 6.56 -16.31 5.34
CA GLN A 370 6.39 -17.02 4.08
C GLN A 370 5.54 -16.21 3.10
N GLU A 371 5.64 -16.54 1.81
CA GLU A 371 4.81 -15.96 0.76
C GLU A 371 3.31 -15.90 1.13
N GLY A 372 2.69 -14.75 0.87
CA GLY A 372 1.29 -14.50 1.20
C GLY A 372 1.04 -14.00 2.63
N GLN A 373 2.03 -14.02 3.52
CA GLN A 373 1.88 -13.52 4.89
C GLN A 373 2.16 -12.02 5.02
N VAL A 374 1.56 -11.42 6.06
CA VAL A 374 1.80 -10.03 6.48
C VAL A 374 2.40 -10.01 7.88
N VAL A 375 3.36 -9.12 8.12
CA VAL A 375 3.86 -8.78 9.46
C VAL A 375 3.91 -7.26 9.59
N VAL A 376 3.50 -6.73 10.75
CA VAL A 376 3.67 -5.32 11.08
C VAL A 376 4.96 -5.14 11.89
N VAL A 377 5.78 -4.16 11.51
CA VAL A 377 6.91 -3.66 12.28
C VAL A 377 6.52 -2.29 12.84
N PRO A 378 6.24 -2.18 14.15
CA PRO A 378 5.88 -0.89 14.73
C PRO A 378 7.05 0.10 14.71
N HIS A 379 6.71 1.39 14.69
CA HIS A 379 7.68 2.49 14.77
C HIS A 379 8.70 2.28 15.91
N ASN A 380 9.99 2.45 15.60
CA ASN A 380 11.16 2.26 16.48
C ASN A 380 11.44 0.83 16.97
N PHE A 381 10.64 -0.16 16.60
CA PHE A 381 11.02 -1.55 16.86
C PHE A 381 12.17 -1.92 15.93
N ALA A 382 13.21 -2.55 16.48
CA ALA A 382 14.35 -2.98 15.69
C ALA A 382 14.00 -4.26 14.93
N VAL A 383 14.31 -4.33 13.65
CA VAL A 383 14.02 -5.46 12.78
C VAL A 383 15.25 -5.90 12.00
N VAL A 384 15.42 -7.21 11.84
CA VAL A 384 16.38 -7.82 10.92
C VAL A 384 15.66 -8.85 10.06
N LYS A 385 16.06 -8.97 8.79
CA LYS A 385 15.47 -9.92 7.83
C LYS A 385 16.60 -10.74 7.21
N GLN A 386 16.54 -12.06 7.32
CA GLN A 386 17.49 -12.98 6.69
C GLN A 386 16.73 -13.92 5.75
N ALA A 387 17.07 -13.88 4.47
CA ALA A 387 16.43 -14.72 3.46
C ALA A 387 16.77 -16.20 3.64
N GLY A 388 15.81 -17.06 3.31
CA GLY A 388 16.00 -18.50 3.22
C GLY A 388 16.84 -18.92 2.01
N ASP A 389 16.79 -20.22 1.69
CA ASP A 389 17.57 -20.78 0.59
C ASP A 389 17.08 -20.36 -0.80
N GLN A 390 15.79 -20.03 -0.94
CA GLN A 390 15.19 -19.59 -2.20
C GLN A 390 15.20 -18.06 -2.38
N GLY A 391 15.84 -17.33 -1.47
CA GLY A 391 15.73 -15.87 -1.41
C GLY A 391 14.42 -15.43 -0.75
N PHE A 392 14.24 -14.11 -0.69
CA PHE A 392 13.06 -13.49 -0.09
C PHE A 392 12.70 -12.20 -0.83
N GLU A 393 11.44 -12.06 -1.18
CA GLU A 393 10.91 -10.89 -1.85
C GLU A 393 9.69 -10.38 -1.08
N TRP A 394 9.67 -9.08 -0.81
CA TRP A 394 8.54 -8.43 -0.14
C TRP A 394 8.24 -7.06 -0.73
N VAL A 395 7.00 -6.61 -0.52
CA VAL A 395 6.62 -5.21 -0.58
C VAL A 395 6.33 -4.74 0.85
N GLU A 396 6.70 -3.51 1.17
CA GLU A 396 6.37 -2.89 2.44
C GLU A 396 5.66 -1.56 2.22
N PHE A 397 4.70 -1.27 3.09
CA PHE A 397 3.94 -0.03 3.12
C PHE A 397 4.22 0.69 4.43
N ASN A 398 4.48 1.99 4.37
CA ASN A 398 4.88 2.80 5.50
C ASN A 398 3.88 3.92 5.75
N THR A 399 3.52 4.12 7.02
CA THR A 399 2.56 5.14 7.49
C THR A 399 3.17 6.55 7.57
N ASN A 400 4.05 6.89 6.62
CA ASN A 400 4.64 8.22 6.46
C ASN A 400 5.10 8.41 5.01
N GLU A 401 4.98 9.62 4.45
CA GLU A 401 5.38 9.97 3.08
C GLU A 401 6.87 9.77 2.78
N ASN A 402 7.73 9.89 3.81
CA ASN A 402 9.18 9.83 3.69
C ASN A 402 9.74 8.93 4.80
N ALA A 403 9.45 7.62 4.70
CA ALA A 403 9.92 6.64 5.67
C ALA A 403 11.45 6.66 5.82
N MET A 404 11.92 6.83 7.07
CA MET A 404 13.34 6.92 7.39
C MET A 404 13.81 5.67 8.13
N ILE A 405 14.85 5.04 7.60
CA ILE A 405 15.48 3.86 8.19
C ILE A 405 16.81 4.26 8.83
N ASN A 406 17.03 3.82 10.08
CA ASN A 406 18.36 3.88 10.70
C ASN A 406 18.94 2.48 10.89
N THR A 407 20.13 2.24 10.34
CA THR A 407 20.79 0.94 10.41
C THR A 407 21.66 0.82 11.65
N ILE A 408 21.67 -0.36 12.29
CA ILE A 408 22.53 -0.66 13.45
C ILE A 408 23.93 -1.09 12.98
N SER A 409 24.04 -1.74 11.83
CA SER A 409 25.30 -2.29 11.30
C SER A 409 25.52 -1.91 9.83
N GLY A 410 26.75 -2.04 9.34
CA GLY A 410 27.13 -1.63 7.98
C GLY A 410 27.71 -0.21 7.93
N ARG A 411 28.08 0.24 6.73
CA ARG A 411 28.83 1.49 6.50
C ARG A 411 28.07 2.77 6.84
N THR A 412 26.74 2.72 6.82
CA THR A 412 25.84 3.87 7.11
C THR A 412 25.16 3.74 8.48
N SER A 413 25.75 2.95 9.39
CA SER A 413 25.10 2.60 10.65
C SER A 413 25.32 3.58 11.80
N SER A 414 24.42 3.51 12.77
CA SER A 414 24.58 4.13 14.08
C SER A 414 25.90 3.71 14.75
N PHE A 415 26.33 2.45 14.64
CA PHE A 415 27.64 2.01 15.15
C PHE A 415 28.82 2.72 14.46
N ARG A 416 28.75 2.97 13.15
CA ARG A 416 29.77 3.77 12.44
C ARG A 416 29.84 5.21 12.97
N GLY A 417 28.69 5.79 13.36
CA GLY A 417 28.57 7.13 13.92
C GLY A 417 29.13 7.30 15.34
N LEU A 418 29.20 6.24 16.15
CA LEU A 418 29.71 6.33 17.53
C LEU A 418 31.24 6.48 17.56
N PRO A 419 31.83 7.34 18.41
CA PRO A 419 33.28 7.31 18.67
C PRO A 419 33.72 5.92 19.14
N VAL A 420 34.90 5.44 18.69
CA VAL A 420 35.38 4.10 19.03
C VAL A 420 35.44 3.89 20.54
N ASP A 421 35.85 4.90 21.30
CA ASP A 421 35.95 4.80 22.75
C ASP A 421 34.59 4.74 23.46
N VAL A 422 33.52 5.25 22.85
CA VAL A 422 32.16 5.03 23.36
C VAL A 422 31.82 3.54 23.27
N ILE A 423 32.17 2.86 22.18
CA ILE A 423 31.94 1.43 22.00
C ILE A 423 32.81 0.61 22.98
N VAL A 424 34.10 0.96 23.11
CA VAL A 424 35.03 0.30 24.04
C VAL A 424 34.47 0.30 25.46
N ASN A 425 34.03 1.47 25.94
CA ASN A 425 33.54 1.60 27.31
C ASN A 425 32.11 1.04 27.48
N ALA A 426 31.20 1.29 26.52
CA ALA A 426 29.82 0.82 26.62
C ALA A 426 29.69 -0.71 26.56
N TYR A 427 30.51 -1.36 25.73
CA TYR A 427 30.47 -2.82 25.54
C TYR A 427 31.62 -3.55 26.28
N GLN A 428 32.50 -2.83 26.97
CA GLN A 428 33.66 -3.39 27.70
C GLN A 428 34.55 -4.28 26.81
N VAL A 429 34.85 -3.81 25.60
CA VAL A 429 35.64 -4.54 24.60
C VAL A 429 36.95 -3.83 24.29
N SER A 430 37.96 -4.56 23.80
CA SER A 430 39.20 -3.93 23.34
C SER A 430 38.96 -2.97 22.16
N ARG A 431 39.83 -1.97 21.99
CA ARG A 431 39.78 -1.03 20.84
C ARG A 431 39.71 -1.77 19.50
N LYS A 432 40.50 -2.84 19.34
CA LYS A 432 40.50 -3.68 18.12
C LYS A 432 39.13 -4.31 17.86
N VAL A 433 38.44 -4.80 18.88
CA VAL A 433 37.10 -5.38 18.76
C VAL A 433 36.06 -4.30 18.45
N ALA A 434 36.15 -3.13 19.10
CA ALA A 434 35.28 -2.00 18.78
C ALA A 434 35.43 -1.55 17.32
N GLU A 435 36.67 -1.46 16.81
CA GLU A 435 36.95 -1.18 15.40
C GLU A 435 36.38 -2.26 14.48
N GLN A 436 36.48 -3.55 14.84
CA GLN A 436 35.86 -4.64 14.09
C GLN A 436 34.33 -4.51 14.01
N LEU A 437 33.65 -4.19 15.12
CA LEU A 437 32.20 -3.95 15.15
C LEU A 437 31.79 -2.80 14.23
N LYS A 438 32.60 -1.74 14.16
CA LYS A 438 32.36 -0.61 13.25
C LYS A 438 32.63 -0.98 11.79
N PHE A 439 33.75 -1.63 11.51
CA PHE A 439 34.36 -1.62 10.17
C PHE A 439 34.32 -2.96 9.43
N ASN A 440 34.01 -4.09 10.06
CA ASN A 440 34.03 -5.38 9.36
C ASN A 440 33.00 -5.48 8.23
N ARG A 441 31.82 -4.86 8.41
CA ARG A 441 30.80 -4.79 7.36
C ARG A 441 30.99 -3.51 6.55
N GLN A 442 31.20 -3.67 5.24
CA GLN A 442 31.45 -2.56 4.31
C GLN A 442 30.23 -2.22 3.46
N GLU A 443 29.28 -3.14 3.36
CA GLU A 443 27.96 -2.91 2.79
C GLU A 443 27.12 -1.96 3.66
N THR A 444 26.08 -1.34 3.07
CA THR A 444 25.22 -0.34 3.74
C THR A 444 23.98 -0.96 4.39
N LEU A 445 23.00 -1.37 3.59
CA LEU A 445 21.71 -1.90 4.06
C LEU A 445 21.54 -3.40 3.80
N ILE A 446 22.02 -3.91 2.66
CA ILE A 446 21.84 -5.30 2.24
C ILE A 446 23.19 -6.01 2.17
N PHE A 447 23.32 -7.10 2.91
CA PHE A 447 24.56 -7.83 3.14
C PHE A 447 24.54 -9.19 2.48
N SER A 448 25.68 -9.54 1.91
CA SER A 448 25.89 -10.90 1.39
C SER A 448 25.76 -11.93 2.50
N GLY A 449 25.05 -13.02 2.22
CA GLY A 449 24.96 -14.16 3.12
C GLY A 449 26.34 -14.78 3.32
N GLY A 450 26.67 -15.14 4.56
CA GLY A 450 27.94 -15.80 4.83
C GLY A 450 27.96 -17.18 4.18
N GLU A 451 28.77 -17.35 3.13
CA GLU A 451 29.47 -18.62 2.98
C GLU A 451 30.46 -18.68 4.14
N SER A 452 30.46 -19.80 4.89
CA SER A 452 31.56 -20.09 5.82
C SER A 452 32.87 -19.81 5.08
N SER A 453 33.67 -18.89 5.61
CA SER A 453 34.99 -18.54 5.10
C SER A 453 35.86 -19.80 5.03
N GLY A 454 35.82 -20.47 3.88
CA GLY A 454 36.54 -21.71 3.59
C GLY A 454 37.42 -21.60 2.35
N GLN A 455 37.78 -20.39 1.92
CA GLN A 455 38.85 -20.19 0.95
C GLN A 455 39.94 -19.28 1.54
N PRO A 456 41.20 -19.72 1.56
CA PRO A 456 42.31 -18.90 2.03
C PRO A 456 42.43 -17.68 1.11
N ARG A 457 42.60 -16.50 1.71
CA ARG A 457 43.03 -15.31 0.99
C ARG A 457 44.38 -15.60 0.34
N VAL A 458 44.40 -15.80 -0.97
CA VAL A 458 45.63 -15.72 -1.75
C VAL A 458 46.14 -14.29 -1.61
N SER A 459 47.32 -14.16 -1.01
CA SER A 459 48.04 -12.90 -0.87
C SER A 459 48.66 -12.60 -2.23
N SER A 460 48.20 -11.55 -2.91
CA SER A 460 48.92 -10.99 -4.05
C SER A 460 49.97 -10.02 -3.51
N VAL A 461 51.23 -10.31 -3.86
CA VAL A 461 52.47 -9.57 -3.60
C VAL A 461 52.41 -8.15 -4.11
#